data_AF-A0A961PBN3-F1
#
_entry.id   AF-A0A961PBN3-F1
#
_cell.length_a   1.000
_cell.length_b   1.000
_cell.length_c   1.000
_cell.angle_alpha   90.00
_cell.angle_beta   90.00
_cell.angle_gamma   90.00
#
_symmetry.space_group_name_H-M   'P 1'
#
loop_
_entity.id
_entity.type
_entity.pdbx_description
1 polymer ?
#
loop_
_entity_poly.entity_id
_entity_poly.type
_entity_poly.pdbx_seq_one_letter_code
_entity_poly.pdbx_strand_id
1 'polypeptide(L)' 'IENMAMYVCPNCGHEDHIFGEGGVKAEAARSKIPFLGEIPLAREVRTAGDEGTPIALRGGAVAEAYHALAKQLVDGGVA' A
#
# COMPACT_ATOMS: atom_id res chain seq x y z
N ILE A 1 3.79 -7.16 -2.84
CA ILE A 1 3.22 -5.95 -2.22
C ILE A 1 4.39 -5.14 -1.68
N GLU A 2 4.53 -3.88 -2.07
CA GLU A 2 5.51 -2.95 -1.48
C GLU A 2 4.79 -2.08 -0.44
N ASN A 3 5.14 -2.26 0.83
CA ASN A 3 4.53 -1.52 1.93
C ASN A 3 5.34 -0.26 2.23
N MET A 4 4.66 0.81 2.66
CA MET A 4 5.28 2.12 2.96
C MET A 4 6.06 2.69 1.76
N ALA A 5 5.52 2.51 0.55
CA ALA A 5 6.22 2.80 -0.71
C ALA A 5 6.43 4.30 -0.95
N MET A 6 5.53 5.15 -0.45
CA MET A 6 5.59 6.60 -0.57
C MET A 6 4.96 7.28 0.65
N TYR A 7 5.46 8.45 1.00
CA TYR A 7 4.91 9.33 2.03
C TYR A 7 4.48 10.64 1.38
N VAL A 8 3.22 11.04 1.57
CA VAL A 8 2.72 12.34 1.16
C VAL A 8 2.65 13.25 2.36
N CYS A 9 3.43 14.34 2.35
CA CYS A 9 3.42 15.32 3.42
C CYS A 9 2.04 16.00 3.52
N PRO A 10 1.32 15.88 4.65
CA PRO A 10 -0.02 16.44 4.77
C PRO A 10 -0.03 17.98 4.81
N ASN A 11 1.13 18.62 5.01
CA ASN A 11 1.23 20.07 5.09
C ASN A 11 1.45 20.75 3.72
N CYS A 12 2.14 20.09 2.78
CA CYS A 12 2.49 20.69 1.50
C CYS A 12 2.21 19.81 0.27
N GLY A 13 1.77 18.56 0.47
CA GLY A 13 1.50 17.62 -0.62
C GLY A 13 2.75 17.03 -1.29
N HIS A 14 3.96 17.32 -0.77
CA HIS A 14 5.18 16.74 -1.29
C HIS A 14 5.20 15.22 -1.08
N GLU A 15 5.46 14.49 -2.16
CA GLU A 15 5.65 13.05 -2.15
C GLU A 15 7.13 12.71 -2.00
N ASP A 16 7.44 11.79 -1.10
CA ASP A 16 8.80 11.35 -0.82
C ASP A 16 8.86 9.82 -0.60
N HIS A 17 9.91 9.19 -1.09
CA HIS A 17 10.18 7.76 -0.96
C HIS A 17 11.21 7.51 0.15
N ILE A 18 10.82 7.82 1.40
CA ILE A 18 11.74 7.83 2.56
C ILE A 18 12.39 6.48 2.88
N PHE A 19 11.84 5.38 2.36
CA PHE A 19 12.37 4.01 2.51
C PHE A 19 12.97 3.46 1.21
N GLY A 20 13.19 4.31 0.20
CA GLY A 20 13.56 3.91 -1.15
C GLY A 20 12.35 3.58 -2.02
N GLU A 21 12.60 3.40 -3.32
CA GLU A 21 11.56 3.23 -4.35
C GLU A 21 11.81 1.96 -5.17
N GLY A 22 10.75 1.17 -5.39
CA GLY A 22 10.72 0.09 -6.39
C GLY A 22 11.57 -1.15 -6.06
N GLY A 23 12.11 -1.27 -4.85
CA GLY A 23 12.93 -2.41 -4.44
C GLY A 23 12.15 -3.72 -4.49
N VAL A 24 10.92 -3.74 -3.98
CA VAL A 24 10.06 -4.92 -4.01
C VAL A 24 9.56 -5.21 -5.43
N LYS A 25 9.27 -4.18 -6.23
CA LYS A 25 8.87 -4.35 -7.62
C LYS A 25 9.98 -4.99 -8.46
N ALA A 26 11.21 -4.51 -8.30
CA ALA A 26 12.39 -5.09 -8.95
C ALA A 26 12.65 -6.53 -8.49
N GLU A 27 12.51 -6.81 -7.19
CA GLU A 27 12.63 -8.17 -6.65
C GLU A 27 11.58 -9.12 -7.23
N ALA A 28 10.32 -8.69 -7.29
CA ALA A 28 9.23 -9.49 -7.82
C ALA A 28 9.47 -9.85 -9.29
N ALA A 29 9.95 -8.88 -10.09
CA ALA A 29 10.34 -9.12 -11.48
C ALA A 29 11.49 -10.12 -11.60
N ARG A 30 12.54 -9.98 -10.78
CA ARG A 30 13.71 -10.89 -10.78
C ARG A 30 13.30 -12.32 -10.41
N SER A 31 12.44 -12.45 -9.40
CA SER A 31 11.95 -13.71 -8.88
C SER A 31 10.79 -14.30 -9.69
N LYS A 32 10.32 -13.60 -10.74
CA LYS A 32 9.18 -13.99 -11.59
C LYS A 32 7.91 -14.28 -10.79
N ILE A 33 7.67 -13.51 -9.74
CA ILE A 33 6.46 -13.57 -8.91
C ILE A 33 5.57 -12.34 -9.16
N PRO A 34 4.25 -12.45 -8.97
CA PRO A 34 3.35 -11.31 -9.15
C PRO A 34 3.68 -10.14 -8.22
N PHE A 35 3.75 -8.94 -8.79
CA PHE A 35 3.77 -7.70 -8.03
C PHE A 35 2.34 -7.16 -7.90
N LEU A 36 1.81 -7.17 -6.69
CA LEU A 36 0.41 -6.81 -6.45
C LEU A 36 0.15 -5.30 -6.34
N GLY A 37 1.19 -4.49 -6.19
CA GLY A 37 1.08 -3.05 -6.00
C GLY A 37 1.71 -2.54 -4.70
N GLU A 38 1.42 -1.28 -4.42
CA GLU A 38 2.09 -0.43 -3.44
C GLU A 38 1.09 0.16 -2.44
N ILE A 39 1.51 0.35 -1.19
CA ILE A 39 0.71 1.00 -0.14
C ILE A 39 1.48 2.21 0.41
N PRO A 40 0.83 3.39 0.53
CA PRO A 40 1.47 4.56 1.11
C PRO A 40 1.72 4.41 2.61
N LEU A 41 2.76 5.08 3.09
CA LEU A 41 2.96 5.36 4.50
C LEU A 41 1.94 6.42 4.95
N ALA A 42 0.80 5.97 5.46
CA ALA A 42 -0.26 6.86 5.93
C ALA A 42 -0.52 6.70 7.43
N ARG A 43 -0.56 7.83 8.15
CA ARG A 43 -0.86 7.89 9.59
C ARG A 43 -2.18 7.18 9.92
N GLU A 44 -3.16 7.34 9.04
CA GLU A 44 -4.51 6.79 9.18
C GLU A 44 -4.49 5.25 9.27
N VAL A 45 -3.56 4.57 8.59
CA VAL A 45 -3.43 3.11 8.67
C VAL A 45 -3.13 2.68 10.10
N ARG A 46 -2.13 3.32 10.72
CA ARG A 46 -1.77 3.07 12.13
C ARG A 46 -2.93 3.42 13.06
N THR A 47 -3.49 4.62 12.93
CA THR A 47 -4.57 5.08 13.81
C THR A 47 -5.81 4.19 13.72
N ALA A 48 -6.21 3.78 12.52
CA ALA A 48 -7.32 2.87 12.29
C ALA A 48 -7.07 1.48 12.92
N GLY A 49 -5.83 0.98 12.81
CA GLY A 49 -5.39 -0.26 13.46
C GLY A 49 -5.44 -0.19 14.99
N ASP A 50 -4.92 0.88 15.58
CA ASP A 50 -4.92 1.12 17.03
C ASP A 50 -6.36 1.21 17.59
N GLU A 51 -7.29 1.75 16.80
CA GLU A 51 -8.71 1.87 17.13
C GLU A 51 -9.51 0.58 16.85
N GLY A 52 -8.86 -0.49 16.38
CA GLY A 52 -9.52 -1.77 16.08
C GLY A 52 -10.49 -1.73 14.90
N THR A 53 -10.43 -0.70 14.05
CA THR A 53 -11.27 -0.56 12.86
C THR A 53 -10.37 -0.41 11.63
N PRO A 54 -10.07 -1.49 10.88
CA PRO A 54 -9.12 -1.46 9.77
C PRO A 54 -9.35 -0.32 8.77
N ILE A 55 -8.27 0.22 8.22
CA ILE A 55 -8.32 1.35 7.25
C ILE A 55 -9.19 1.04 6.03
N ALA A 56 -9.24 -0.22 5.59
CA ALA A 56 -10.09 -0.69 4.50
C ALA A 56 -11.61 -0.54 4.78
N LEU A 57 -12.02 -0.25 6.02
CA LEU A 57 -13.43 0.02 6.37
C LEU A 57 -13.76 1.53 6.41
N ARG A 58 -12.75 2.42 6.29
CA ARG A 58 -12.90 3.87 6.54
C ARG A 58 -12.98 4.73 5.27
N GLY A 59 -12.84 4.13 4.09
CA GLY A 59 -12.90 4.82 2.79
C GLY A 59 -11.69 5.71 2.50
N GLY A 60 -11.71 6.38 1.35
CA GLY A 60 -10.64 7.28 0.91
C GLY A 60 -9.47 6.58 0.20
N ALA A 61 -8.51 7.36 -0.30
CA ALA A 61 -7.45 6.87 -1.19
C ALA A 61 -6.63 5.71 -0.60
N VAL A 62 -6.37 5.73 0.71
CA VAL A 62 -5.65 4.65 1.39
C VAL A 62 -6.48 3.38 1.43
N ALA A 63 -7.78 3.45 1.75
CA ALA A 63 -8.66 2.29 1.71
C ALA A 63 -8.76 1.69 0.30
N GLU A 64 -8.87 2.54 -0.73
CA GLU A 64 -8.89 2.11 -2.13
C GLU A 64 -7.61 1.38 -2.54
N ALA A 65 -6.44 1.78 -2.03
CA ALA A 65 -5.19 1.06 -2.28
C ALA A 65 -5.24 -0.38 -1.70
N TYR A 66 -5.80 -0.56 -0.50
CA TYR A 66 -6.00 -1.89 0.08
C TYR A 66 -7.03 -2.71 -0.72
N HIS A 67 -8.13 -2.10 -1.17
CA HIS A 67 -9.12 -2.77 -2.01
C HIS A 67 -8.55 -3.21 -3.37
N ALA A 68 -7.73 -2.38 -3.99
CA ALA A 68 -7.06 -2.71 -5.24
C ALA A 68 -6.14 -3.94 -5.06
N LEU A 69 -5.37 -3.99 -3.97
CA LEU A 69 -4.53 -5.16 -3.66
C LEU A 69 -5.35 -6.43 -3.42
N ALA A 70 -6.42 -6.31 -2.63
CA ALA A 70 -7.33 -7.43 -2.37
C ALA A 70 -7.95 -7.95 -3.67
N LYS A 71 -8.36 -7.05 -4.56
CA LYS A 71 -8.88 -7.41 -5.89
C LYS A 71 -7.85 -8.18 -6.70
N GLN A 72 -6.59 -7.75 -6.72
CA GLN A 72 -5.54 -8.47 -7.45
C GLN A 72 -5.26 -9.87 -6.86
N LEU A 73 -5.34 -10.03 -5.54
CA LEU A 73 -5.21 -11.35 -4.90
C LEU A 73 -6.32 -12.31 -5.36
N VAL A 74 -7.56 -11.84 -5.36
CA VAL A 74 -8.74 -12.64 -5.78
C VAL A 74 -8.68 -12.93 -7.28
N ASP A 75 -8.46 -11.92 -8.11
CA ASP A 75 -8.36 -12.08 -9.57
C ASP A 75 -7.18 -13.01 -9.96
N GLY A 76 -6.11 -13.02 -9.17
CA GLY A 76 -4.95 -13.90 -9.33
C GLY A 76 -5.15 -15.31 -8.79
N GLY A 77 -6.29 -15.63 -8.18
CA GLY A 77 -6.59 -16.96 -7.61
C GLY A 77 -5.75 -17.31 -6.37
N VAL A 78 -5.26 -16.30 -5.65
CA VAL A 78 -4.43 -16.47 -4.43
C VAL A 78 -5.27 -16.38 -3.15
N ALA A 79 -6.51 -15.88 -3.23
CA ALA A 79 -7.46 -15.74 -2.14
C ALA A 79 -8.88 -16.16 -2.58
#